data_AF-A0A1E2SIP4-F1
#
_entry.id   AF-A0A1E2SIP4-F1
#
_cell.length_a   1.000
_cell.length_b   1.000
_cell.length_c   1.000
_cell.angle_alpha   90.00
_cell.angle_beta   90.00
_cell.angle_gamma   90.00
#
_symmetry.space_group_name_H-M   'P 1'
#
loop_
_entity.id
_entity.type
_entity.pdbx_description
1 polymer ?
#
loop_
_entity_poly.entity_id
_entity_poly.type
_entity_poly.pdbx_seq_one_letter_code
_entity_poly.pdbx_strand_id
1 'polypeptide(L)'
;MSEKLSKEEQDRYARLANWAESDAVSEGMGDAVITAGEGNEPGRSLLVAALGSDAEVDAVLGRPSIDQGRPAGVSPVRHVRLSPEMDTALKARATAEHRKPSEVVREALAAYLKVS
;
A
#
# COMPACT_ATOMS: atom_id res chain seq x y z
N MET A 1 -23.94 13.16 29.15
CA MET A 1 -24.89 14.02 28.43
C MET A 1 -24.34 14.23 27.04
N SER A 2 -25.06 13.86 25.98
CA SER A 2 -24.61 14.12 24.61
C SER A 2 -24.69 15.62 24.37
N GLU A 3 -23.56 16.26 24.10
CA GLU A 3 -23.51 17.66 23.69
C GLU A 3 -24.30 17.77 22.37
N LYS A 4 -25.35 18.60 22.38
CA LYS A 4 -26.19 18.79 21.19
C LYS A 4 -25.38 19.63 20.21
N LEU A 5 -25.16 19.12 18.99
CA LEU A 5 -24.50 19.86 17.92
C LEU A 5 -25.12 21.24 17.75
N SER A 6 -24.30 22.24 17.44
CA SER A 6 -24.78 23.57 17.09
C SER A 6 -25.66 23.51 15.82
N LYS A 7 -26.52 24.52 15.64
CA LYS A 7 -27.37 24.61 14.46
C LYS A 7 -26.55 24.65 13.16
N GLU A 8 -25.42 25.36 13.19
CA GLU A 8 -24.50 25.48 12.05
C GLU A 8 -23.88 24.13 11.68
N GLU A 9 -23.51 23.31 12.68
CA GLU A 9 -23.02 21.97 12.43
C GLU A 9 -24.12 21.06 11.90
N GLN A 10 -25.33 21.12 12.46
CA GLN A 10 -26.48 20.35 11.96
C GLN A 10 -26.79 20.68 10.48
N ASP A 11 -26.77 21.96 10.12
CA ASP A 11 -27.00 22.41 8.74
C ASP A 11 -25.87 22.00 7.78
N ARG A 12 -24.62 22.00 8.27
CA ARG A 12 -23.47 21.47 7.53
C ARG A 12 -23.58 19.95 7.34
N TYR A 13 -23.96 19.21 8.37
CA TYR A 13 -24.18 17.77 8.28
C TYR A 13 -25.28 17.42 7.29
N ALA A 14 -26.42 18.13 7.33
CA ALA A 14 -27.51 17.91 6.38
C ALA A 14 -27.09 18.20 4.93
N ARG A 15 -26.30 19.25 4.69
CA ARG A 15 -25.73 19.54 3.37
C ARG A 15 -24.80 18.45 2.87
N LEU A 16 -23.87 18.00 3.72
CA LEU A 16 -22.91 16.95 3.36
C LEU A 16 -23.60 15.59 3.14
N ALA A 17 -24.64 15.28 3.92
CA ALA A 17 -25.44 14.07 3.75
C ALA A 17 -26.19 14.09 2.41
N ASN A 18 -26.89 15.18 2.09
CA ASN A 18 -27.57 15.33 0.80
C ASN A 18 -26.60 15.28 -0.39
N TRP A 19 -25.39 15.83 -0.23
CA TRP A 19 -24.36 15.73 -1.25
C TRP A 19 -23.88 14.28 -1.45
N ALA A 20 -23.59 13.56 -0.37
CA ALA A 20 -23.13 12.18 -0.43
C ALA A 20 -24.16 11.21 -1.04
N GLU A 21 -25.45 11.55 -0.94
CA GLU A 21 -26.55 10.80 -1.57
C GLU A 21 -26.84 11.23 -3.02
N SER A 22 -26.13 12.24 -3.53
CA SER A 22 -26.28 12.70 -4.92
C SER A 22 -25.17 12.17 -5.82
N ASP A 23 -25.49 11.94 -7.10
CA ASP A 23 -24.49 11.68 -8.15
C ASP A 23 -23.70 12.94 -8.55
N ALA A 24 -23.86 14.05 -7.81
CA ALA A 24 -23.17 15.30 -8.10
C ALA A 24 -21.72 15.23 -7.60
N VAL A 25 -20.79 15.46 -8.52
CA VAL A 25 -19.37 15.65 -8.20
C VAL A 25 -19.21 16.94 -7.40
N SER A 26 -19.00 16.77 -6.10
CA SER A 26 -18.60 17.71 -5.04
C SER A 26 -18.78 19.22 -5.24
N GLU A 27 -19.55 19.81 -4.33
CA GLU A 27 -19.28 21.15 -3.79
C GLU A 27 -17.79 21.24 -3.39
N GLY A 28 -17.03 22.16 -3.98
CA GLY A 28 -15.62 22.39 -3.68
C GLY A 28 -14.60 21.81 -4.68
N MET A 29 -15.05 21.09 -5.72
CA MET A 29 -14.18 20.60 -6.81
C MET A 29 -14.08 21.54 -8.01
N GLY A 30 -14.69 22.72 -7.96
CA GLY A 30 -14.59 23.72 -9.03
C GLY A 30 -15.15 23.21 -10.37
N ASP A 31 -14.36 23.36 -11.43
CA ASP A 31 -14.62 22.93 -12.80
C ASP A 31 -14.07 21.52 -13.13
N ALA A 32 -13.74 20.73 -12.10
CA ALA A 32 -13.23 19.38 -12.31
C ALA A 32 -14.26 18.49 -13.03
N VAL A 33 -13.84 17.90 -14.14
CA VAL A 33 -14.64 16.95 -14.92
C VAL A 33 -14.25 15.53 -14.52
N ILE A 34 -15.19 14.77 -13.96
CA ILE A 34 -15.00 13.34 -13.73
C ILE A 34 -15.43 12.59 -14.99
N THR A 35 -14.52 11.79 -15.52
CA THR A 35 -14.82 10.84 -16.58
C THR A 35 -14.60 9.43 -16.04
N ALA A 36 -15.59 8.56 -16.26
CA ALA A 36 -15.40 7.13 -16.05
C ALA A 36 -14.54 6.62 -17.20
N GLY A 37 -13.36 6.08 -16.89
CA GLY A 37 -12.52 5.49 -17.91
C GLY A 37 -13.01 4.10 -18.32
N GLU A 38 -12.78 3.74 -19.57
CA GLU A 38 -13.12 2.42 -20.13
C GLU A 38 -11.90 1.47 -20.05
N GLY A 39 -12.17 0.17 -19.84
CA GLY A 39 -11.14 -0.89 -19.85
C GLY A 39 -10.72 -1.40 -18.46
N ASN A 40 -9.71 -2.28 -18.44
CA ASN A 40 -9.13 -2.83 -17.22
C ASN A 40 -8.06 -1.83 -16.74
N GLU A 41 -8.31 -1.15 -15.62
CA GLU A 41 -7.41 -0.15 -15.00
C GLU A 41 -7.22 1.20 -15.76
N PRO A 42 -8.30 1.90 -16.13
CA PRO A 42 -8.20 3.18 -16.85
C PRO A 42 -7.42 4.26 -16.07
N GLY A 43 -7.50 4.24 -14.73
CA GLY A 43 -6.73 5.14 -13.87
C GLY A 43 -5.22 4.89 -13.95
N ARG A 44 -4.79 3.67 -14.27
CA ARG A 44 -3.37 3.31 -14.30
C ARG A 44 -2.66 3.94 -15.49
N SER A 45 -3.31 4.04 -16.64
CA SER A 45 -2.76 4.73 -17.81
C SER A 45 -2.53 6.23 -17.54
N LEU A 46 -3.42 6.87 -16.78
CA LEU A 46 -3.25 8.25 -16.34
C LEU A 46 -2.04 8.40 -15.41
N LEU A 47 -1.84 7.45 -14.51
CA LEU A 47 -0.68 7.43 -13.62
C LEU A 47 0.63 7.21 -14.40
N VAL A 48 0.66 6.34 -15.41
CA VAL A 48 1.85 6.14 -16.26
C VAL A 48 2.17 7.43 -17.03
N ALA A 49 1.15 8.09 -17.60
CA ALA A 49 1.34 9.35 -18.31
C ALA A 49 1.85 10.47 -17.40
N ALA A 50 1.43 10.49 -16.13
CA ALA A 50 1.84 11.50 -15.15
C ALA A 50 3.23 11.21 -14.54
N LEU A 51 3.53 9.94 -14.25
CA LEU A 51 4.75 9.53 -13.54
C LEU A 51 5.90 9.20 -14.48
N GLY A 52 5.63 8.87 -15.75
CA GLY A 52 6.65 8.64 -16.79
C GLY A 52 6.86 7.17 -17.16
N SER A 53 6.52 6.24 -16.27
CA SER A 53 6.64 4.80 -16.53
C SER A 53 5.80 3.93 -15.60
N ASP A 54 5.49 2.72 -16.05
CA ASP A 54 4.87 1.66 -15.22
C ASP A 54 5.66 1.37 -13.94
N ALA A 55 6.99 1.40 -14.01
CA ALA A 55 7.85 1.12 -12.86
C ALA A 55 7.72 2.19 -11.77
N GLU A 56 7.55 3.45 -12.16
CA GLU A 56 7.33 4.56 -11.21
C GLU A 56 5.93 4.50 -10.60
N VAL A 57 4.92 4.12 -11.39
CA VAL A 57 3.56 3.86 -10.87
C VAL A 57 3.58 2.75 -9.83
N ASP A 58 4.23 1.62 -10.11
CA ASP A 58 4.31 0.48 -9.19
C ASP A 58 5.13 0.80 -7.93
N ALA A 59 6.16 1.63 -8.04
CA ALA A 59 6.95 2.12 -6.90
C ALA A 59 6.12 3.01 -5.96
N VAL A 60 5.24 3.87 -6.52
CA VAL A 60 4.37 4.77 -5.76
C VAL A 60 3.16 4.04 -5.16
N LEU A 61 2.57 3.08 -5.88
CA LEU A 61 1.39 2.33 -5.42
C LEU A 61 1.71 1.20 -4.44
N GLY A 62 2.98 0.85 -4.26
CA GLY A 62 3.46 0.21 -3.04
C GLY A 62 3.53 -1.33 -3.07
N ARG A 63 4.50 -1.87 -3.80
CA ARG A 63 5.31 -3.01 -3.31
C ARG A 63 6.61 -3.17 -4.11
N PRO A 64 7.73 -2.59 -3.64
CA PRO A 64 9.01 -2.75 -4.32
C PRO A 64 9.40 -4.24 -4.40
N SER A 65 9.80 -4.69 -5.59
CA SER A 65 10.38 -6.01 -5.80
C SER A 65 11.74 -6.12 -5.10
N ILE A 66 12.07 -7.30 -4.57
CA ILE A 66 13.39 -7.55 -3.94
C ILE A 66 14.51 -7.59 -5.00
N ASP A 67 14.19 -7.96 -6.24
CA ASP A 67 15.15 -8.01 -7.35
C ASP A 67 15.18 -6.66 -8.07
N GLN A 68 16.11 -5.78 -7.68
CA GLN A 68 16.41 -4.57 -8.44
C GLN A 68 16.99 -4.97 -9.82
N GLY A 69 16.17 -4.93 -10.86
CA GLY A 69 16.61 -5.10 -12.25
C GLY A 69 15.99 -6.25 -13.04
N ARG A 70 14.97 -6.96 -12.52
CA ARG A 70 14.19 -7.91 -13.33
C ARG A 70 12.72 -7.45 -13.34
N PRO A 71 12.05 -7.35 -14.51
CA PRO A 71 10.63 -7.04 -14.57
C PRO A 71 9.88 -8.28 -14.09
N ALA A 72 9.73 -8.41 -12.78
CA ALA A 72 9.12 -9.57 -12.17
C ALA A 72 8.35 -9.06 -10.96
N GLY A 73 7.04 -9.31 -10.97
CA GLY A 73 6.08 -8.82 -10.00
C GLY A 73 6.36 -9.24 -8.55
N VAL A 74 5.35 -9.06 -7.71
CA VAL A 74 5.43 -9.20 -6.25
C VAL A 74 6.20 -10.46 -5.83
N SER A 75 7.31 -10.27 -5.08
CA SER A 75 8.05 -11.40 -4.53
C SER A 75 7.12 -12.25 -3.64
N PRO A 76 7.05 -13.58 -3.86
CA PRO A 76 6.15 -14.43 -3.11
C PRO A 76 6.48 -14.42 -1.63
N VAL A 77 5.45 -14.22 -0.79
CA VAL A 77 5.58 -14.18 0.67
C VAL A 77 5.11 -15.50 1.27
N ARG A 78 5.88 -16.02 2.23
CA ARG A 78 5.51 -17.18 3.05
C ARG A 78 5.54 -16.79 4.52
N HIS A 79 4.44 -17.05 5.24
CA HIS A 79 4.38 -16.88 6.69
C HIS A 79 4.76 -18.20 7.37
N VAL A 80 5.75 -18.16 8.26
CA VAL A 80 6.21 -19.33 9.02
C VAL A 80 6.12 -19.00 10.50
N ARG A 81 5.60 -19.95 11.29
CA ARG A 81 5.57 -19.82 12.75
C ARG A 81 6.96 -20.16 13.31
N LEU A 82 7.47 -19.29 14.17
CA LEU A 82 8.71 -19.51 14.90
C LEU A 82 8.39 -19.84 16.36
N SER A 83 9.19 -20.70 17.00
CA SER A 83 9.16 -20.81 18.45
C SER A 83 9.63 -19.48 19.08
N PRO A 84 9.22 -19.15 20.32
CA PRO A 84 9.67 -17.92 20.99
C PRO A 84 11.19 -17.82 21.11
N GLU A 85 11.86 -18.96 21.37
CA GLU A 85 13.32 -19.05 21.44
C GLU A 85 13.98 -18.74 20.09
N MET A 86 13.41 -19.25 18.99
CA MET A 86 13.94 -19.02 17.65
C MET A 86 13.74 -17.57 17.19
N ASP A 87 12.59 -16.95 17.50
CA ASP A 87 12.37 -15.52 17.23
C ASP A 87 13.35 -14.64 18.01
N THR A 88 13.61 -14.99 19.28
CA THR A 88 14.60 -14.28 20.12
C THR A 88 16.00 -14.40 19.55
N ALA A 89 16.42 -15.62 19.17
CA ALA A 89 17.72 -15.85 18.55
C ALA A 89 17.87 -15.12 17.21
N LEU A 90 16.82 -15.10 16.38
CA LEU A 90 16.82 -14.37 15.12
C LEU A 90 16.99 -12.87 15.33
N LYS A 91 16.27 -12.27 16.28
CA LYS A 91 16.38 -10.84 16.61
C LYS A 91 17.76 -10.48 17.17
N ALA A 92 18.31 -11.31 18.05
CA ALA A 92 19.66 -11.12 18.59
C ALA A 92 20.70 -11.14 17.48
N ARG A 93 20.62 -12.12 16.56
CA ARG A 93 21.55 -12.24 15.44
C ARG A 93 21.42 -11.07 14.45
N ALA A 94 20.20 -10.69 14.08
CA ALA A 94 19.96 -9.55 13.20
C ALA A 94 20.52 -8.25 13.77
N THR A 95 20.35 -8.03 15.09
CA THR A 95 20.92 -6.88 15.80
C THR A 95 22.45 -6.90 15.78
N ALA A 96 23.07 -8.04 16.10
CA ALA A 96 24.52 -8.18 16.13
C ALA A 96 25.18 -7.96 14.76
N GLU A 97 24.49 -8.34 13.68
CA GLU A 97 24.97 -8.19 12.31
C GLU A 97 24.55 -6.87 11.64
N HIS A 98 23.79 -6.00 12.34
CA HIS A 98 23.18 -4.78 11.78
C HIS A 98 22.35 -5.03 10.51
N ARG A 99 21.60 -6.14 10.48
CA ARG A 99 20.80 -6.58 9.33
C ARG A 99 19.33 -6.71 9.69
N LYS A 100 18.47 -6.79 8.68
CA LYS A 100 17.04 -7.10 8.88
C LYS A 100 16.88 -8.61 9.15
N PRO A 101 15.98 -9.02 10.06
CA PRO A 101 15.67 -10.44 10.27
C PRO A 101 15.33 -11.20 8.99
N SER A 102 14.65 -10.56 8.04
CA SER A 102 14.29 -11.16 6.75
C SER A 102 15.50 -11.45 5.86
N GLU A 103 16.61 -10.70 5.99
CA GLU A 103 17.85 -10.96 5.26
C GLU A 103 18.56 -12.20 5.82
N VAL A 104 18.61 -12.31 7.15
CA VAL A 104 19.18 -13.47 7.85
C VAL A 104 18.40 -14.74 7.50
N VAL A 105 17.06 -14.69 7.50
CA VAL A 105 16.21 -15.82 7.12
C VAL A 105 16.41 -16.20 5.65
N ARG A 106 16.46 -15.21 4.73
CA ARG A 106 16.68 -15.48 3.30
C ARG A 106 18.04 -16.14 3.07
N GLU A 107 19.10 -15.65 3.70
CA GLU A 107 20.43 -16.23 3.60
C GLU A 107 20.48 -17.66 4.15
N ALA A 108 19.93 -17.89 5.34
CA ALA A 108 19.89 -19.22 5.95
C ALA A 108 19.12 -20.22 5.08
N LEU A 109 17.97 -19.81 4.53
CA LEU A 109 17.17 -20.63 3.61
C LEU A 109 17.92 -20.89 2.30
N ALA A 110 18.58 -19.88 1.72
CA ALA A 110 19.35 -20.04 0.50
C ALA A 110 20.54 -20.98 0.71
N ALA A 111 21.22 -20.90 1.86
CA ALA A 111 22.29 -21.82 2.24
C ALA A 111 21.76 -23.26 2.40
N TYR A 112 20.64 -23.43 3.09
CA TYR A 112 20.02 -24.74 3.29
C TYR A 112 19.64 -25.41 1.96
N LEU A 113 19.05 -24.67 1.03
CA LEU A 113 18.62 -25.18 -0.27
C LEU A 113 19.76 -25.46 -1.26
N LYS A 114 20.93 -24.82 -1.10
CA LYS A 114 22.10 -25.05 -1.97
C LYS A 114 22.86 -26.34 -1.66
N VAL A 115 22.69 -26.89 -0.46
CA VAL A 115 23.37 -28.10 0.02
C VAL A 115 22.58 -29.38 -0.36
N SER A 116 21.47 -29.23 -1.10
CA SER A 116 20.57 -30.32 -1.52
C SER A 116 20.77 -30.70 -2.98
#